data_AF-A0AB38AKV8-F1
#
_entry.id   AF-A0AB38AKV8-F1
#
_cell.length_a   1.000
_cell.length_b   1.000
_cell.length_c   1.000
_cell.angle_alpha   90.00
_cell.angle_beta   90.00
_cell.angle_gamma   90.00
#
_symmetry.space_group_name_H-M   'P 1'
#
loop_
_entity.id
_entity.type
_entity.pdbx_description
1 polymer ?
#
loop_
_entity_poly.entity_id
_entity_poly.type
_entity_poly.pdbx_seq_one_letter_code
_entity_poly.pdbx_strand_id
1 'polypeptide(L)'
;MGEWLPVVYRGDEAWIGIMPDGRIGVGVELEGRATLEDSRFVPLWPLLERPFSKCLDELSQEWDTLGKGGVSTPEKLMELTVESAWNSGRPYWMRLAALWVIEMTHSENFDPGFVREILNEMRRSEIVESEVRNRMQQTTSIFPPADGE
;
A
#
# COMPACT_ATOMS: atom_id res chain seq x y z
N MET A 1 11.03 11.94 -24.86
CA MET A 1 10.59 12.32 -23.50
C MET A 1 9.18 11.79 -23.36
N GLY A 2 8.90 10.98 -22.34
CA GLY A 2 7.53 10.57 -22.04
C GLY A 2 6.72 11.76 -21.53
N GLU A 3 5.40 11.69 -21.64
CA GLU A 3 4.47 12.63 -21.02
C GLU A 3 3.90 11.99 -19.74
N TRP A 4 3.49 12.83 -18.79
CA TRP A 4 2.75 12.37 -17.61
C TRP A 4 1.41 11.79 -18.04
N LEU A 5 1.14 10.53 -17.64
CA LEU A 5 -0.12 9.85 -17.90
C LEU A 5 -0.88 9.66 -16.58
N PRO A 6 -1.85 10.54 -16.24
CA PRO A 6 -2.72 10.31 -15.08
C PRO A 6 -3.64 9.11 -15.37
N VAL A 7 -3.81 8.22 -14.40
CA VAL A 7 -4.63 7.00 -14.56
C VAL A 7 -5.72 6.92 -13.49
N VAL A 8 -5.33 6.91 -12.22
CA VAL A 8 -6.27 6.77 -11.09
C VAL A 8 -6.38 8.08 -10.34
N TYR A 9 -7.60 8.61 -10.23
CA TYR A 9 -7.83 9.81 -9.42
C TYR A 9 -7.70 9.47 -7.94
N ARG A 10 -6.71 10.10 -7.30
CA ARG A 10 -6.40 9.88 -5.89
C ARG A 10 -7.24 10.81 -4.98
N GLY A 11 -7.74 11.94 -5.48
CA GLY A 11 -8.37 12.97 -4.64
C GLY A 11 -7.42 14.14 -4.34
N ASP A 12 -7.97 15.28 -3.88
CA ASP A 12 -7.24 16.55 -3.71
C ASP A 12 -6.47 16.98 -4.96
N GLU A 13 -7.10 16.85 -6.14
CA GLU A 13 -6.50 17.12 -7.45
C GLU A 13 -5.30 16.22 -7.79
N ALA A 14 -4.97 15.26 -6.93
CA ALA A 14 -3.87 14.33 -7.13
C ALA A 14 -4.30 13.10 -7.92
N TRP A 15 -3.37 12.59 -8.71
CA TRP A 15 -3.52 11.44 -9.59
C TRP A 15 -2.34 10.50 -9.39
N ILE A 16 -2.60 9.21 -9.47
CA ILE A 16 -1.57 8.17 -9.63
C ILE A 16 -1.48 7.88 -11.12
N GLY A 17 -0.25 7.80 -11.62
CA GLY A 17 -0.03 7.70 -13.06
C GLY A 17 1.41 7.34 -13.41
N ILE A 18 1.69 7.35 -14.70
CA ILE A 18 3.01 7.02 -15.23
C ILE A 18 3.79 8.31 -15.48
N MET A 19 4.95 8.41 -14.85
CA MET A 19 5.88 9.53 -15.00
C MET A 19 6.57 9.49 -16.38
N PRO A 20 7.12 10.62 -16.86
CA PRO A 20 7.90 10.68 -18.10
C PRO A 20 9.07 9.68 -18.22
N ASP A 21 9.61 9.25 -17.07
CA ASP A 21 10.70 8.26 -16.96
C ASP A 21 10.19 6.80 -16.89
N GLY A 22 8.88 6.59 -16.96
CA GLY A 22 8.25 5.29 -16.93
C GLY A 22 8.02 4.71 -15.54
N ARG A 23 8.28 5.44 -14.45
CA ARG A 23 7.94 4.98 -13.09
C ARG A 23 6.50 5.37 -12.72
N ILE A 24 5.85 4.63 -11.82
CA ILE A 24 4.59 5.11 -11.22
C ILE A 24 4.92 6.28 -10.29
N GLY A 25 4.11 7.32 -10.37
CA GLY A 25 4.24 8.51 -9.55
C GLY A 25 2.91 9.15 -9.19
N VAL A 26 3.02 10.24 -8.45
CA VAL A 26 1.90 11.10 -8.10
C VAL A 26 2.09 12.47 -8.75
N GLY A 27 1.00 13.02 -9.26
CA GLY A 27 0.95 14.33 -9.90
C GLY A 27 -0.42 14.98 -9.74
N VAL A 28 -0.58 16.17 -10.30
CA VAL A 28 -1.91 16.71 -10.67
C VAL A 28 -2.25 16.24 -12.08
N GLU A 29 -3.47 16.47 -12.56
CA GLU A 29 -3.92 15.98 -13.87
C GLU A 29 -2.97 16.36 -15.02
N LEU A 30 -2.44 17.58 -15.01
CA LEU A 30 -1.58 18.12 -16.07
C LEU A 30 -0.08 17.94 -15.81
N GLU A 31 0.34 17.46 -14.64
CA GLU A 31 1.76 17.46 -14.25
C GLU A 31 2.09 16.37 -13.21
N GLY A 32 3.05 15.50 -13.56
CA GLY A 32 3.68 14.55 -12.63
C GLY A 32 4.68 15.23 -11.70
N ARG A 33 4.72 14.86 -10.41
CA ARG A 33 5.56 15.54 -9.39
C ARG A 33 6.67 14.67 -8.81
N ALA A 34 6.38 13.42 -8.48
CA ALA A 34 7.33 12.53 -7.82
C ALA A 34 7.02 11.07 -8.11
N THR A 35 8.05 10.23 -8.13
CA THR A 35 7.86 8.77 -8.16
C THR A 35 7.41 8.29 -6.80
N LEU A 36 6.79 7.11 -6.74
CA LEU A 36 6.32 6.57 -5.48
C LEU A 36 7.46 6.18 -4.52
N GLU A 37 8.58 5.68 -5.06
CA GLU A 37 9.77 5.34 -4.28
C GLU A 37 10.43 6.60 -3.70
N ASP A 38 10.42 7.71 -4.45
CA ASP A 38 10.99 9.00 -4.02
C ASP A 38 9.98 9.85 -3.21
N SER A 39 8.75 9.37 -3.06
CA SER A 39 7.69 10.08 -2.35
C SER A 39 7.91 9.99 -0.84
N ARG A 40 8.17 11.15 -0.22
CA ARG A 40 8.12 11.28 1.27
C ARG A 40 6.70 11.17 1.83
N PHE A 41 5.71 10.88 0.99
CA PHE A 41 4.30 10.76 1.32
C PHE A 41 3.81 9.34 1.07
N VAL A 42 2.80 8.94 1.83
CA VAL A 42 2.12 7.66 1.67
C VAL A 42 1.41 7.61 0.30
N PRO A 43 1.88 6.79 -0.67
CA PRO A 43 1.46 6.83 -2.07
C PRO A 43 -0.05 6.88 -2.33
N LEU A 44 -0.77 5.93 -1.75
CA LEU A 44 -2.21 5.77 -1.92
C LEU A 44 -2.99 6.21 -0.69
N TRP A 45 -2.55 7.23 0.05
CA TRP A 45 -3.18 7.56 1.34
C TRP A 45 -4.69 7.84 1.30
N PRO A 46 -5.29 8.44 0.25
CA PRO A 46 -6.74 8.58 0.21
C PRO A 46 -7.44 7.25 -0.07
N LEU A 47 -6.74 6.31 -0.71
CA LEU A 47 -7.26 4.95 -0.89
C LEU A 47 -7.18 4.16 0.42
N LEU A 48 -6.21 4.41 1.30
CA LEU A 48 -6.13 3.76 2.62
C LEU A 48 -7.38 3.96 3.49
N GLU A 49 -8.11 5.05 3.28
CA GLU A 49 -9.38 5.34 3.98
C GLU A 49 -10.56 4.54 3.42
N ARG A 50 -10.39 3.90 2.26
CA ARG A 50 -11.42 3.10 1.59
C ARG A 50 -11.23 1.60 1.90
N PRO A 51 -12.28 0.78 1.69
CA PRO A 51 -12.17 -0.67 1.85
C PRO A 51 -11.07 -1.26 0.95
N PHE A 52 -10.21 -2.09 1.54
CA PHE A 52 -9.06 -2.73 0.89
C PHE A 52 -9.43 -3.41 -0.44
N SER A 53 -10.45 -4.27 -0.43
CA SER A 53 -10.90 -5.01 -1.61
C SER A 53 -11.32 -4.09 -2.76
N LYS A 54 -12.06 -3.02 -2.45
CA LYS A 54 -12.48 -2.04 -3.47
C LYS A 54 -11.28 -1.33 -4.11
N CYS A 55 -10.24 -1.05 -3.34
CA CYS A 55 -9.02 -0.42 -3.86
C CYS A 55 -8.22 -1.40 -4.72
N LEU A 56 -8.09 -2.65 -4.28
CA LEU A 56 -7.42 -3.69 -5.07
C LEU A 56 -8.15 -3.94 -6.40
N ASP A 57 -9.48 -4.00 -6.39
CA ASP A 57 -10.30 -4.20 -7.61
C ASP A 57 -10.11 -3.05 -8.60
N GLU A 58 -10.16 -1.79 -8.15
CA GLU A 58 -9.97 -0.61 -8.98
C GLU A 58 -8.56 -0.57 -9.59
N LEU A 59 -7.52 -0.81 -8.78
CA LEU A 59 -6.14 -0.86 -9.26
C LEU A 59 -5.92 -2.01 -10.25
N SER A 60 -6.58 -3.15 -10.03
CA SER A 60 -6.50 -4.31 -10.92
C SER A 60 -7.15 -4.04 -12.28
N GLN A 61 -8.30 -3.34 -12.31
CA GLN A 61 -8.96 -2.94 -13.56
C GLN A 61 -8.11 -1.98 -14.39
N GLU A 62 -7.39 -1.07 -13.73
CA GLU A 62 -6.52 -0.10 -14.38
C GLU A 62 -5.09 -0.64 -14.62
N TRP A 63 -4.82 -1.91 -14.28
CA TRP A 63 -3.46 -2.44 -14.28
C TRP A 63 -2.85 -2.59 -15.68
N ASP A 64 -3.66 -2.79 -16.71
CA ASP A 64 -3.17 -2.80 -18.10
C ASP A 64 -2.48 -1.47 -18.48
N THR A 65 -2.88 -0.39 -17.82
CA THR A 65 -2.28 0.93 -17.97
C THR A 65 -1.15 1.15 -16.97
N LEU A 66 -1.39 0.86 -15.68
CA LEU A 66 -0.42 1.11 -14.58
C LEU A 66 0.79 0.17 -14.58
N GLY A 67 0.61 -1.11 -14.91
CA GLY A 67 1.66 -2.14 -14.89
C GLY A 67 2.79 -1.90 -15.89
N LYS A 68 2.64 -0.90 -16.77
CA LYS A 68 3.73 -0.40 -17.62
C LYS A 68 4.75 0.41 -16.82
N GLY A 69 4.43 0.85 -15.61
CA GLY A 69 5.31 1.65 -14.80
C GLY A 69 5.88 0.89 -13.61
N GLY A 70 7.19 0.60 -13.64
CA GLY A 70 8.09 0.25 -12.52
C GLY A 70 7.69 -0.79 -11.44
N VAL A 71 6.42 -1.15 -11.31
CA VAL A 71 5.80 -1.98 -10.28
C VAL A 71 5.09 -3.10 -11.01
N SER A 72 5.31 -4.33 -10.56
CA SER A 72 4.90 -5.53 -11.28
C SER A 72 3.42 -5.86 -11.15
N THR A 73 2.81 -5.58 -10.00
CA THR A 73 1.42 -5.97 -9.68
C THR A 73 0.69 -4.91 -8.84
N PRO A 74 -0.67 -4.88 -8.87
CA PRO A 74 -1.46 -4.04 -7.98
C PRO A 74 -1.12 -4.28 -6.50
N GLU A 75 -0.90 -5.55 -6.14
CA GLU A 75 -0.49 -5.96 -4.80
C GLU A 75 0.81 -5.29 -4.39
N LYS A 76 1.81 -5.26 -5.28
CA LYS A 76 3.10 -4.63 -4.97
C LYS A 76 2.97 -3.12 -4.73
N LEU A 77 2.06 -2.46 -5.44
CA LEU A 77 1.74 -1.05 -5.22
C LEU A 77 1.06 -0.83 -3.84
N MET A 78 0.21 -1.75 -3.41
CA MET A 78 -0.40 -1.71 -2.08
C MET A 78 0.61 -2.01 -0.97
N GLU A 79 1.54 -2.95 -1.17
CA GLU A 79 2.65 -3.22 -0.25
C GLU A 79 3.50 -1.95 -0.03
N LEU A 80 3.94 -1.30 -1.11
CA LEU A 80 4.69 -0.03 -1.04
C LEU A 80 3.94 1.05 -0.27
N THR A 81 2.61 1.08 -0.40
CA THR A 81 1.75 2.02 0.33
C THR A 81 1.75 1.73 1.82
N VAL A 82 1.53 0.47 2.18
CA VAL A 82 1.54 0.03 3.58
C VAL A 82 2.90 0.30 4.22
N GLU A 83 3.98 -0.05 3.53
CA GLU A 83 5.35 0.21 3.98
C GLU A 83 5.57 1.71 4.21
N SER A 84 5.22 2.55 3.24
CA SER A 84 5.36 4.00 3.34
C SER A 84 4.51 4.59 4.48
N ALA A 85 3.29 4.09 4.66
CA ALA A 85 2.40 4.49 5.75
C ALA A 85 2.99 4.14 7.12
N TRP A 86 3.57 2.95 7.22
CA TRP A 86 4.19 2.46 8.43
C TRP A 86 5.47 3.24 8.76
N ASN A 87 6.38 3.38 7.79
CA ASN A 87 7.63 4.13 7.90
C ASN A 87 7.43 5.64 8.12
N SER A 88 6.24 6.18 7.82
CA SER A 88 5.92 7.58 8.09
C SER A 88 5.96 7.93 9.58
N GLY A 89 5.78 6.94 10.47
CA GLY A 89 5.68 7.14 11.93
C GLY A 89 4.44 7.95 12.36
N ARG A 90 3.53 8.29 11.44
CA ARG A 90 2.34 9.08 11.74
C ARG A 90 1.21 8.16 12.20
N PRO A 91 0.68 8.32 13.43
CA PRO A 91 -0.31 7.41 13.98
C PRO A 91 -1.53 7.17 13.09
N TYR A 92 -1.99 8.21 12.39
CA TYR A 92 -3.11 8.13 11.47
C TYR A 92 -2.87 7.12 10.33
N TRP A 93 -1.77 7.27 9.60
CA TRP A 93 -1.44 6.38 8.46
C TRP A 93 -1.12 4.97 8.91
N MET A 94 -0.40 4.84 10.02
CA MET A 94 -0.07 3.54 10.59
C MET A 94 -1.33 2.75 10.96
N ARG A 95 -2.38 3.41 11.50
CA ARG A 95 -3.66 2.76 11.83
C ARG A 95 -4.44 2.32 10.60
N LEU A 96 -4.43 3.11 9.52
CA LEU A 96 -5.11 2.70 8.28
C LEU A 96 -4.36 1.54 7.60
N ALA A 97 -3.03 1.63 7.52
CA ALA A 97 -2.19 0.55 7.00
C ALA A 97 -2.36 -0.74 7.80
N ALA A 98 -2.51 -0.64 9.12
CA ALA A 98 -2.77 -1.79 9.98
C ALA A 98 -4.00 -2.60 9.56
N LEU A 99 -5.09 -1.91 9.18
CA LEU A 99 -6.31 -2.57 8.73
C LEU A 99 -6.08 -3.30 7.41
N TRP A 100 -5.36 -2.67 6.47
CA TRP A 100 -5.01 -3.29 5.19
C TRP A 100 -4.10 -4.50 5.36
N VAL A 101 -3.11 -4.44 6.25
CA VAL A 101 -2.22 -5.59 6.52
C VAL A 101 -3.01 -6.80 7.01
N ILE A 102 -4.03 -6.59 7.85
CA ILE A 102 -4.93 -7.68 8.28
C ILE A 102 -5.64 -8.28 7.07
N GLU A 103 -6.19 -7.47 6.17
CA GLU A 103 -6.84 -7.97 4.95
C GLU A 103 -5.84 -8.70 4.02
N MET A 104 -4.61 -8.21 3.89
CA MET A 104 -3.54 -8.84 3.09
C MET A 104 -3.22 -10.26 3.57
N THR A 105 -3.34 -10.56 4.87
CA THR A 105 -3.12 -11.92 5.38
C THR A 105 -4.10 -12.96 4.84
N HIS A 106 -5.27 -12.51 4.37
CA HIS A 106 -6.32 -13.38 3.85
C HIS A 106 -6.22 -13.56 2.32
N SER A 107 -5.23 -12.93 1.69
CA SER A 107 -5.00 -12.99 0.25
C SER A 107 -3.68 -13.68 -0.06
N GLU A 108 -3.71 -14.63 -0.99
CA GLU A 108 -2.55 -15.42 -1.41
C GLU A 108 -1.61 -14.66 -2.37
N ASN A 109 -2.04 -13.49 -2.88
CA ASN A 109 -1.29 -12.73 -3.89
C ASN A 109 -0.24 -11.77 -3.29
N PHE A 110 -0.24 -11.59 -1.97
CA PHE A 110 0.71 -10.71 -1.28
C PHE A 110 1.94 -11.48 -0.82
N ASP A 111 3.09 -10.81 -0.77
CA ASP A 111 4.31 -11.43 -0.27
C ASP A 111 4.16 -11.80 1.22
N PRO A 112 4.17 -13.10 1.57
CA PRO A 112 4.00 -13.53 2.96
C PRO A 112 5.17 -13.09 3.85
N GLY A 113 6.36 -12.83 3.30
CA GLY A 113 7.50 -12.27 4.01
C GLY A 113 7.22 -10.83 4.42
N PHE A 114 6.82 -9.99 3.47
CA PHE A 114 6.41 -8.60 3.70
C PHE A 114 5.29 -8.49 4.74
N VAL A 115 4.20 -9.25 4.56
CA VAL A 115 3.05 -9.20 5.47
C VAL A 115 3.47 -9.58 6.89
N ARG A 116 4.31 -10.61 7.05
CA ARG A 116 4.81 -11.06 8.36
C ARG A 116 5.71 -10.02 9.03
N GLU A 117 6.58 -9.36 8.27
CA GLU A 117 7.46 -8.31 8.78
C GLU A 117 6.63 -7.17 9.37
N ILE A 118 5.68 -6.61 8.61
CA ILE A 118 4.83 -5.52 9.07
C ILE A 118 3.98 -5.95 10.27
N LEU A 119 3.39 -7.15 10.27
CA LEU A 119 2.64 -7.66 11.43
C LEU A 119 3.50 -7.73 12.71
N ASN A 120 4.78 -8.10 12.59
CA ASN A 120 5.70 -8.13 13.72
C ASN A 120 6.01 -6.74 14.27
N GLU A 121 6.20 -5.76 13.40
CA GLU A 121 6.38 -4.37 13.80
C GLU A 121 5.13 -3.81 14.47
N MET A 122 3.96 -4.08 13.90
CA MET A 122 2.66 -3.71 14.45
C MET A 122 2.43 -4.25 15.86
N ARG A 123 2.80 -5.51 16.13
CA ARG A 123 2.70 -6.12 17.46
C ARG A 123 3.54 -5.40 18.51
N ARG A 124 4.67 -4.82 18.12
CA ARG A 124 5.57 -4.05 18.99
C ARG A 124 5.12 -2.59 19.16
N SER A 125 4.15 -2.14 18.37
CA SER A 125 3.69 -0.75 18.36
C SER A 125 2.53 -0.50 19.34
N GLU A 126 2.65 0.58 20.11
CA GLU A 126 1.57 1.08 21.00
C GLU A 126 0.47 1.84 20.23
N ILE A 127 0.73 2.16 18.95
CA ILE A 127 -0.21 2.92 18.09
C ILE A 127 -1.40 2.05 17.66
N VAL A 128 -1.18 0.73 17.57
CA VAL A 128 -2.18 -0.25 17.18
C VAL A 128 -3.08 -0.53 18.39
N GLU A 129 -4.31 -0.03 18.31
CA GLU A 129 -5.32 -0.19 19.35
C GLU A 129 -5.59 -1.68 19.64
N SER A 130 -6.03 -1.96 20.87
CA SER A 130 -6.26 -3.33 21.36
C SER A 130 -7.19 -4.13 20.46
N GLU A 131 -8.18 -3.49 19.82
CA GLU A 131 -9.10 -4.14 18.89
C GLU A 131 -8.37 -4.64 17.63
N VAL A 132 -7.53 -3.80 17.03
CA VAL A 132 -6.72 -4.17 15.86
C VAL A 132 -5.71 -5.25 16.25
N ARG A 133 -5.09 -5.14 17.43
CA ARG A 133 -4.19 -6.15 17.98
C ARG A 133 -4.88 -7.51 18.20
N ASN A 134 -6.12 -7.51 18.69
CA ASN A 134 -6.91 -8.72 18.88
C ASN A 134 -7.26 -9.38 17.54
N ARG A 135 -7.65 -8.60 16.52
CA ARG A 135 -7.86 -9.11 15.16
C ARG A 135 -6.58 -9.75 14.62
N MET A 136 -5.44 -9.06 14.72
CA MET A 136 -4.15 -9.61 14.30
C MET A 136 -3.80 -10.92 15.01
N GLN A 137 -4.05 -11.06 16.32
CA GLN A 137 -3.79 -12.29 17.06
C GLN A 137 -4.63 -13.47 16.57
N GLN A 138 -5.89 -13.23 16.19
CA GLN A 138 -6.75 -14.24 15.57
C GLN A 138 -6.23 -14.64 14.18
N THR A 139 -5.68 -13.69 13.44
CA THR A 139 -5.16 -13.87 12.08
C THR A 139 -3.76 -14.50 12.04
N THR A 140 -2.94 -14.33 13.08
CA THR A 140 -1.59 -14.93 13.12
C THR A 140 -1.64 -16.46 13.23
N SER A 141 -2.77 -17.06 13.59
CA SER A 141 -2.96 -18.52 13.51
C SER A 141 -2.90 -19.09 12.09
N ILE A 142 -2.89 -18.24 11.06
CA ILE A 142 -2.82 -18.62 9.65
C ILE A 142 -1.36 -18.80 9.19
N PHE A 143 -0.41 -18.14 9.85
CA PHE A 143 1.02 -18.31 9.59
C PHE A 143 1.61 -19.18 10.70
N PRO A 144 2.17 -20.37 10.41
CA PRO A 144 2.91 -21.10 11.42
C PRO A 144 4.04 -20.21 11.96
N PRO A 145 4.44 -20.37 13.24
CA PRO A 145 5.68 -19.76 13.71
C PRO A 145 6.76 -20.12 12.70
N ALA A 146 7.62 -19.15 12.36
CA ALA A 146 8.87 -19.50 11.70
C ALA A 146 9.58 -20.44 12.68
N ASP A 147 9.55 -21.74 12.37
CA ASP A 147 10.22 -22.74 13.19
C ASP A 147 11.67 -22.29 13.38
N GLY A 148 12.09 -22.34 14.64
CA GLY A 148 13.23 -21.59 15.13
C GLY A 148 14.58 -22.02 14.56
N GLU A 149 15.50 -21.06 14.61
CA GLU A 149 16.84 -21.17 15.19
C GLU A 149 17.25 -19.79 15.73
#